data_AF-A0A239KVU5-F1
#
_entry.id   AF-A0A239KVU5-F1
#
_cell.length_a   1.000
_cell.length_b   1.000
_cell.length_c   1.000
_cell.angle_alpha   90.00
_cell.angle_beta   90.00
_cell.angle_gamma   90.00
#
_symmetry.space_group_name_H-M   'P 1'
#
loop_
_entity.id
_entity.type
_entity.pdbx_description
1 polymer ?
#
loop_
_entity_poly.entity_id
_entity_poly.type
_entity_poly.pdbx_seq_one_letter_code
_entity_poly.pdbx_strand_id
1 'polypeptide(L)' 'MDLKKRPCPSCGGTMTRGTRPETITLGGHSLTYDQPGWHCHDCDDGIIAGADNEAGDAALRRLKEMAAGA' A
#
# COMPACT_ATOMS: atom_id res chain seq x y z
N MET A 1 -8.20 22.67 0.03
CA MET A 1 -6.89 22.25 -0.51
C MET A 1 -7.15 21.39 -1.72
N ASP A 2 -6.59 21.72 -2.88
CA ASP A 2 -6.68 20.87 -4.06
C ASP A 2 -5.84 19.60 -3.85
N LEU A 3 -6.51 18.46 -3.66
CA LEU A 3 -5.82 17.18 -3.64
C LEU A 3 -5.21 16.97 -5.03
N LYS A 4 -3.89 16.82 -5.09
CA LYS A 4 -3.22 16.51 -6.36
C LYS A 4 -3.83 15.21 -6.92
N LYS A 5 -4.16 15.23 -8.21
CA LYS A 5 -4.78 14.11 -8.97
C LYS A 5 -3.91 13.71 -10.15
N ARG A 6 -4.00 12.45 -10.57
CA ARG A 6 -3.34 11.93 -11.79
C ARG A 6 -4.12 10.73 -12.35
N PRO A 7 -4.00 10.42 -13.67
CA PRO A 7 -4.61 9.22 -14.23
C PRO A 7 -3.90 7.95 -13.75
N CYS A 8 -4.67 6.91 -13.49
CA CYS A 8 -4.20 5.57 -13.17
C CYS A 8 -3.58 4.93 -14.41
N PRO A 9 -2.36 4.39 -14.33
CA PRO A 9 -1.72 3.73 -15.46
C PRO A 9 -2.43 2.45 -15.88
N SER A 10 -3.14 1.78 -14.96
CA SER A 10 -3.77 0.48 -15.21
C SER A 10 -5.17 0.57 -15.82
N CYS A 11 -5.96 1.59 -15.46
CA CYS A 11 -7.35 1.71 -15.93
C CYS A 11 -7.74 3.09 -16.47
N GLY A 12 -6.85 4.08 -16.43
CA GLY A 12 -7.15 5.47 -16.81
C GLY A 12 -7.98 6.26 -15.78
N GLY A 13 -8.41 5.61 -14.69
CA GLY A 13 -9.19 6.20 -13.61
C GLY A 13 -8.48 7.29 -12.81
N THR A 14 -9.18 7.94 -11.87
CA THR A 14 -8.58 9.01 -11.07
C THR A 14 -7.82 8.46 -9.87
N MET A 15 -6.56 8.87 -9.69
CA MET A 15 -5.80 8.62 -8.48
C MET A 15 -5.62 9.89 -7.65
N THR A 16 -5.62 9.73 -6.33
CA THR A 16 -5.30 10.80 -5.37
C THR A 16 -4.15 10.39 -4.46
N ARG A 17 -3.42 11.39 -3.97
CA ARG A 17 -2.38 11.18 -2.96
C ARG A 17 -3.03 10.98 -1.60
N GLY A 18 -2.65 9.92 -0.89
CA GLY A 18 -3.16 9.65 0.45
C GLY A 18 -2.57 8.38 1.05
N THR A 19 -3.26 7.86 2.06
CA THR A 19 -2.92 6.62 2.75
C THR A 19 -4.11 5.69 2.66
N ARG A 20 -3.85 4.40 2.44
CA ARG A 20 -4.88 3.36 2.36
C ARG A 20 -4.48 2.17 3.24
N PRO A 21 -5.40 1.59 4.03
CA PRO A 21 -5.11 0.37 4.77
C PRO A 21 -4.95 -0.79 3.79
N GLU A 22 -3.82 -1.48 3.88
CA GLU A 22 -3.47 -2.65 3.07
C GLU A 22 -3.17 -3.84 3.98
N THR A 23 -3.52 -5.05 3.54
CA THR A 23 -3.30 -6.28 4.33
C THR A 23 -2.37 -7.23 3.60
N ILE A 24 -1.26 -7.58 4.24
CA ILE A 24 -0.29 -8.57 3.74
C ILE A 24 -0.42 -9.87 4.54
N THR A 25 -0.24 -11.01 3.87
CA THR A 25 -0.34 -12.34 4.47
C THR A 25 0.87 -13.20 4.09
N LEU A 26 1.45 -13.89 5.07
CA LEU A 26 2.62 -14.76 4.91
C LEU A 26 2.58 -15.87 5.97
N GLY A 27 2.70 -17.13 5.55
CA GLY A 27 2.80 -18.26 6.48
C GLY A 27 1.59 -18.41 7.43
N GLY A 28 0.38 -18.05 6.98
CA GLY A 28 -0.83 -18.09 7.82
C GLY A 28 -1.01 -16.90 8.78
N HIS A 29 -0.03 -16.00 8.84
CA HIS A 29 -0.15 -14.73 9.56
C HIS A 29 -0.56 -13.61 8.61
N SER A 30 -1.31 -12.63 9.14
CA SER A 30 -1.68 -11.42 8.41
C SER A 30 -1.35 -10.18 9.23
N LEU A 31 -1.02 -9.09 8.54
CA LEU A 31 -0.80 -7.77 9.13
C LEU A 31 -1.41 -6.71 8.23
N THR A 32 -2.23 -5.84 8.83
CA THR A 32 -2.75 -4.64 8.16
C THR A 32 -1.88 -3.45 8.52
N TYR A 33 -1.55 -2.62 7.55
CA TYR A 33 -0.76 -1.40 7.72
C TYR A 33 -1.29 -0.30 6.81
N ASP A 34 -0.93 0.94 7.13
CA ASP A 34 -1.32 2.12 6.37
C ASP A 34 -0.29 2.42 5.27
N GLN A 35 -0.65 2.15 4.01
CA GLN A 35 0.21 2.35 2.85
C GLN A 35 0.05 3.77 2.28
N PRO A 36 1.05 4.67 2.44
CA PRO A 36 1.06 5.94 1.73
C PRO A 36 1.28 5.72 0.24
N GLY A 37 0.71 6.56 -0.62
CA GLY A 37 0.86 6.40 -2.06
C GLY A 37 -0.13 7.21 -2.87
N TRP A 38 -0.09 6.99 -4.18
CA TRP A 38 -1.21 7.33 -5.04
C TRP A 38 -2.13 6.14 -5.12
N HIS A 39 -3.42 6.33 -4.84
CA HIS A 39 -4.41 5.25 -4.84
C HIS A 39 -5.49 5.55 -5.86
N CYS A 40 -5.83 4.58 -6.71
CA CYS A 40 -6.91 4.73 -7.67
C CYS A 40 -8.28 4.61 -6.97
N HIS A 41 -9.25 5.40 -7.41
CA HIS A 41 -10.63 5.30 -6.95
C HIS A 41 -11.46 4.28 -7.74
N ASP A 42 -10.99 3.90 -8.93
CA ASP A 42 -11.76 3.13 -9.90
C ASP A 42 -11.27 1.67 -10.02
N CYS A 43 -10.07 1.37 -9.52
CA CYS A 43 -9.53 0.01 -9.40
C CYS A 43 -8.64 -0.12 -8.16
N ASP A 44 -8.17 -1.34 -7.88
CA ASP A 44 -7.37 -1.66 -6.69
C ASP A 44 -5.87 -1.33 -6.82
N ASP A 45 -5.50 -0.51 -7.80
CA ASP A 45 -4.11 -0.25 -8.13
C ASP A 45 -3.57 1.05 -7.50
N GLY A 46 -2.26 1.07 -7.25
CA GLY A 46 -1.57 2.14 -6.55
C GLY A 46 -0.16 2.41 -7.09
N ILE A 47 0.31 3.66 -6.99
CA ILE A 47 1.70 4.02 -7.26
C ILE A 47 2.37 4.38 -5.94
N ILE A 48 3.29 3.54 -5.52
CA ILE A 48 4.06 3.69 -4.28
C ILE A 48 5.48 4.15 -4.64
N ALA A 49 5.87 5.35 -4.19
CA ALA A 49 7.22 5.85 -4.40
C ALA A 49 8.19 5.26 -3.37
N GLY A 50 9.51 5.34 -3.62
CA GLY A 50 10.52 4.75 -2.73
C GLY A 50 10.37 5.15 -1.24
N ALA A 51 10.11 6.43 -0.96
CA ALA A 51 9.88 6.89 0.42
C ALA A 51 8.55 6.39 1.02
N ASP A 52 7.55 6.08 0.19
CA ASP A 52 6.27 5.55 0.64
C ASP A 52 6.34 4.04 0.93
N ASN A 53 7.29 3.33 0.32
CA ASN A 53 7.49 1.90 0.54
C ASN A 53 7.98 1.56 1.95
N GLU A 54 8.53 2.52 2.69
CA GLU A 54 9.07 2.28 4.03
C GLU A 54 8.03 1.67 5.00
N ALA A 55 6.77 2.09 4.89
CA ALA A 55 5.67 1.53 5.68
C ALA A 55 5.41 0.05 5.36
N GLY A 56 5.38 -0.30 4.06
CA GLY A 56 5.22 -1.67 3.59
C GLY A 56 6.40 -2.56 3.95
N ASP A 57 7.63 -2.05 3.83
CA ASP A 57 8.84 -2.77 4.21
C ASP A 57 8.89 -3.07 5.73
N ALA A 58 8.49 -2.10 6.55
CA ALA A 58 8.39 -2.29 7.99
C ALA A 58 7.33 -3.34 8.35
N ALA A 59 6.16 -3.29 7.71
CA ALA A 59 5.09 -4.27 7.89
C ALA A 59 5.53 -5.68 7.47
N LEU A 60 6.18 -5.80 6.30
CA LEU A 60 6.67 -7.08 5.79
C LEU A 60 7.77 -7.67 6.69
N ARG A 61 8.70 -6.84 7.19
CA ARG A 61 9.72 -7.29 8.15
C ARG A 61 9.06 -7.86 9.41
N ARG A 62 8.07 -7.16 9.95
CA ARG A 62 7.32 -7.62 11.13
C ARG A 62 6.59 -8.93 10.86
N LEU A 63 5.96 -9.05 9.70
CA LEU A 63 5.24 -10.26 9.32
C LEU A 63 6.18 -11.47 9.15
N LYS A 64 7.40 -11.26 8.61
CA LYS A 64 8.43 -12.30 8.53
C LYS A 64 8.89 -12.78 9.91
N GLU A 65 9.05 -11.87 10.88
CA GLU A 65 9.37 -12.25 12.26
C GLU A 65 8.28 -13.13 12.88
N MET A 66 7.01 -12.80 12.63
CA MET A 66 5.88 -13.60 13.10
C MET A 66 5.88 -15.01 12.49
N ALA A 67 6.09 -15.09 11.17
CA ALA A 67 6.08 -16.37 10.45
C ALA A 67 7.32 -17.24 10.74
N ALA A 68 8.48 -16.65 11.03
CA ALA A 68 9.70 -17.39 11.35
C ALA A 68 9.73 -17.91 12.80
N GLY A 69 8.92 -17.33 13.69
CA GLY A 69 8.77 -17.76 15.09
C GLY A 69 7.68 -18.81 15.32
N ALA A 70 7.02 -19.29 14.25
CA ALA A 70 5.93 -20.26 14.28
C ALA A 70 6.41 -21.69 13.98
#